data_AF-A0A542YQV6-F1
#
_entry.id   AF-A0A542YQV6-F1
#
_cell.length_a   1.000
_cell.length_b   1.000
_cell.length_c   1.000
_cell.angle_alpha   90.00
_cell.angle_beta   90.00
_cell.angle_gamma   90.00
#
_symmetry.space_group_name_H-M   'P 1'
#
loop_
_entity.id
_entity.type
_entity.pdbx_description
1 polymer ?
#
loop_
_entity_poly.entity_id
_entity_poly.type
_entity_poly.pdbx_seq_one_letter_code
_entity_poly.pdbx_strand_id
1 'polypeptide(L)'
;MRFLQIVAISILLPIAGSPWEPNCPIEDLEKCIGEGDGVYVGLTLAETTSLSQVYPEENPGPNPELWYEYAAVVSCVGNTPENPELVRCVSAEQYCRDVQPQSEGPLSLLYRREADDGGPLTPWQHFSHTCYTSHVPPRSGAEVELTEAMIIEQFHRTAFALPTASLQPEDNRALVNLPVYFALEWPEEGFEPGEVDTTTIVGHEVRIRPVFQDATYSFGDGTSEGPTASMGGTYPDGDITHEYASSGEVGPSITVTYGGEVSVDGGGWSTIPATIEISGPAQPLEVLTSRNRLRGD
;
A
#
# COMPACT_ATOMS: atom_id res chain seq x y z
N MET A 1 -1.02 -61.07 -21.43
CA MET A 1 0.39 -60.96 -21.84
C MET A 1 0.48 -60.16 -23.13
N ARG A 2 0.80 -58.85 -23.02
CA ARG A 2 1.41 -57.94 -24.01
C ARG A 2 1.06 -56.50 -23.59
N PHE A 3 2.00 -55.87 -22.89
CA PHE A 3 1.99 -54.44 -22.59
C PHE A 3 2.36 -53.68 -23.87
N LEU A 4 1.58 -52.64 -24.21
CA LEU A 4 1.95 -51.65 -25.21
C LEU A 4 2.91 -50.66 -24.57
N GLN A 5 4.09 -50.52 -25.16
CA GLN A 5 5.16 -49.65 -24.71
C GLN A 5 4.96 -48.28 -25.37
N ILE A 6 4.61 -47.26 -24.58
CA ILE A 6 4.55 -45.87 -25.02
C ILE A 6 5.99 -45.35 -25.07
N VAL A 7 6.44 -44.98 -26.28
CA VAL A 7 7.72 -44.30 -26.51
C VAL A 7 7.52 -42.83 -26.17
N ALA A 8 8.04 -42.40 -25.02
CA ALA A 8 8.16 -40.98 -24.71
C ALA A 8 9.37 -40.41 -25.47
N ILE A 9 9.10 -39.51 -26.41
CA ILE A 9 10.12 -38.74 -27.12
C ILE A 9 10.60 -37.66 -26.15
N SER A 10 11.77 -37.86 -25.56
CA SER A 10 12.46 -36.84 -24.76
C SER A 10 12.97 -35.74 -25.66
N ILE A 11 12.26 -34.62 -25.72
CA ILE A 11 12.79 -33.37 -26.26
C ILE A 11 13.64 -32.74 -25.14
N LEU A 12 14.95 -32.95 -25.23
CA LEU A 12 15.95 -32.23 -24.43
C LEU A 12 15.94 -30.76 -24.88
N LEU A 13 15.23 -29.91 -24.15
CA LEU A 13 15.52 -28.48 -24.17
C LEU A 13 16.77 -28.25 -23.30
N PRO A 14 17.79 -27.51 -23.78
CA PRO A 14 18.94 -27.18 -22.96
C PRO A 14 18.47 -26.24 -21.84
N ILE A 15 18.57 -26.71 -20.60
CA ILE A 15 18.40 -25.89 -19.40
C ILE A 15 19.61 -24.95 -19.38
N ALA A 16 19.38 -23.66 -19.62
CA ALA A 16 20.38 -22.64 -19.40
C ALA A 16 20.78 -22.68 -17.91
N GLY A 17 22.09 -22.71 -17.62
CA GLY A 17 22.61 -22.74 -16.26
C GLY A 17 22.03 -21.61 -15.40
N SER A 18 21.83 -21.89 -14.11
CA SER A 18 21.36 -20.93 -13.11
C SER A 18 22.20 -19.65 -13.15
N PRO A 19 21.62 -18.48 -13.44
CA PRO A 19 22.38 -17.26 -13.72
C PRO A 19 22.88 -16.52 -12.47
N TRP A 20 22.69 -17.06 -11.27
CA TRP A 20 22.98 -16.35 -10.02
C TRP A 20 24.11 -17.02 -9.23
N GLU A 21 25.30 -16.43 -9.26
CA GLU A 21 26.25 -16.44 -8.14
C GLU A 21 27.01 -15.09 -8.15
N PRO A 22 27.39 -14.55 -6.99
CA PRO A 22 27.02 -13.19 -6.62
C PRO A 22 28.22 -12.23 -6.63
N ASN A 23 27.98 -10.96 -6.93
CA ASN A 23 28.90 -9.88 -6.54
C ASN A 23 28.12 -8.57 -6.36
N CYS A 24 27.29 -8.50 -5.33
CA CYS A 24 26.96 -7.21 -4.73
C CYS A 24 27.10 -7.32 -3.21
N PRO A 25 28.24 -6.87 -2.64
CA PRO A 25 28.38 -6.72 -1.20
C PRO A 25 27.26 -5.82 -0.67
N ILE A 26 26.72 -6.12 0.52
CA ILE A 26 25.66 -5.33 1.18
C ILE A 26 26.08 -3.85 1.33
N GLU A 27 27.38 -3.59 1.45
CA GLU A 27 27.98 -2.25 1.55
C GLU A 27 27.90 -1.43 0.24
N ASP A 28 27.65 -2.09 -0.90
CA ASP A 28 27.58 -1.51 -2.25
C ASP A 28 26.21 -1.71 -2.90
N LEU A 29 25.19 -2.08 -2.12
CA LEU A 29 23.84 -2.35 -2.61
C LEU A 29 23.28 -1.14 -3.39
N GLU A 30 23.52 0.09 -2.90
CA GLU A 30 23.15 1.34 -3.59
C GLU A 30 23.80 1.49 -4.97
N LYS A 31 24.99 0.91 -5.23
CA LYS A 31 25.68 1.02 -6.53
C LYS A 31 25.21 -0.03 -7.53
N CYS A 32 24.95 -1.26 -7.07
CA CYS A 32 24.41 -2.32 -7.93
C CYS A 32 22.96 -2.04 -8.34
N ILE A 33 22.23 -1.36 -7.45
CA ILE A 33 20.85 -0.93 -7.66
C ILE A 33 20.79 0.44 -8.37
N GLY A 34 21.85 1.26 -8.26
CA GLY A 34 21.86 2.67 -8.67
C GLY A 34 22.60 3.03 -9.96
N GLU A 35 23.12 2.07 -10.74
CA GLU A 35 23.67 2.34 -12.09
C GLU A 35 22.80 1.78 -13.23
N GLY A 36 21.61 1.26 -12.91
CA GLY A 36 20.60 0.90 -13.91
C GLY A 36 19.75 2.11 -14.31
N ASP A 37 19.26 2.07 -15.53
CA ASP A 37 18.36 3.00 -16.22
C ASP A 37 16.94 3.10 -15.60
N GLY A 38 16.83 2.93 -14.28
CA GLY A 38 15.57 2.88 -13.51
C GLY A 38 14.89 1.51 -13.52
N VAL A 39 15.57 0.47 -14.03
CA VAL A 39 15.03 -0.89 -14.12
C VAL A 39 15.30 -1.64 -12.83
N TYR A 40 14.24 -2.19 -12.23
CA TYR A 40 14.34 -3.07 -11.08
C TYR A 40 15.04 -4.39 -11.42
N VAL A 41 16.01 -4.79 -10.59
CA VAL A 41 16.86 -5.99 -10.81
C VAL A 41 16.79 -6.96 -9.62
N GLY A 42 15.59 -7.17 -9.07
CA GLY A 42 15.31 -8.18 -8.04
C GLY A 42 14.34 -9.26 -8.52
N LEU A 43 13.96 -10.19 -7.64
CA LEU A 43 12.97 -11.21 -7.99
C LEU A 43 11.62 -10.56 -8.31
N THR A 44 11.04 -10.94 -9.44
CA THR A 44 9.65 -10.62 -9.78
C THR A 44 8.68 -11.27 -8.79
N LEU A 45 7.40 -10.89 -8.83
CA LEU A 45 6.35 -11.54 -8.04
C LEU A 45 6.34 -13.05 -8.30
N ALA A 46 6.33 -13.44 -9.58
CA ALA A 46 6.30 -14.85 -9.99
C ALA A 46 7.54 -15.62 -9.48
N GLU A 47 8.73 -15.03 -9.58
CA GLU A 47 9.95 -15.67 -9.07
C GLU A 47 9.96 -15.75 -7.53
N THR A 48 9.51 -14.69 -6.85
CA THR A 48 9.40 -14.65 -5.38
C THR A 48 8.46 -15.75 -4.87
N THR A 49 7.27 -15.88 -5.45
CA THR A 49 6.31 -16.93 -5.08
C THR A 49 6.84 -18.33 -5.45
N SER A 50 7.60 -18.46 -6.54
CA SER A 50 8.17 -19.74 -6.98
C SER A 50 9.25 -20.29 -6.06
N LEU A 51 9.78 -19.50 -5.11
CA LEU A 51 10.73 -19.97 -4.10
C LEU A 51 10.18 -21.14 -3.28
N SER A 52 8.86 -21.25 -3.14
CA SER A 52 8.20 -22.40 -2.49
C SER A 52 8.47 -23.71 -3.22
N GLN A 53 8.83 -23.67 -4.51
CA GLN A 53 9.11 -24.84 -5.34
C GLN A 53 10.61 -25.10 -5.50
N VAL A 54 11.47 -24.27 -4.91
CA VAL A 54 12.94 -24.39 -5.02
C VAL A 54 13.47 -25.18 -3.82
N TYR A 55 14.21 -26.25 -4.07
CA TYR A 55 14.80 -27.12 -3.05
C TYR A 55 16.33 -27.24 -3.21
N PRO A 56 17.08 -27.60 -2.15
CA PRO A 56 18.54 -27.74 -2.20
C PRO A 56 19.06 -28.85 -3.13
N GLU A 57 18.25 -29.87 -3.41
CA GLU A 57 18.57 -30.95 -4.36
C GLU A 57 17.68 -30.88 -5.61
N GLU A 58 18.20 -31.34 -6.76
CA GLU A 58 17.51 -31.23 -8.07
C GLU A 58 16.24 -32.10 -8.23
N ASN A 59 15.88 -32.94 -7.26
CA ASN A 59 14.65 -33.74 -7.36
C ASN A 59 14.14 -34.28 -6.01
N PRO A 60 13.61 -33.44 -5.11
CA PRO A 60 12.98 -33.94 -3.90
C PRO A 60 11.76 -34.76 -4.31
N GLY A 61 11.72 -36.03 -3.89
CA GLY A 61 10.52 -36.83 -4.01
C GLY A 61 9.33 -36.21 -3.25
N PRO A 62 8.19 -36.91 -3.16
CA PRO A 62 6.97 -36.39 -2.50
C PRO A 62 7.12 -36.08 -1.00
N ASN A 63 8.29 -36.38 -0.40
CA ASN A 63 8.62 -36.04 0.98
C ASN A 63 10.09 -35.58 1.05
N PRO A 64 10.38 -34.29 0.80
CA PRO A 64 11.74 -33.74 0.89
C PRO A 64 12.29 -33.85 2.31
N GLU A 65 13.50 -34.40 2.45
CA GLU A 65 14.23 -34.40 3.74
C GLU A 65 15.03 -33.10 3.95
N LEU A 66 15.22 -32.31 2.89
CA LEU A 66 15.95 -31.05 2.89
C LEU A 66 15.10 -29.96 2.23
N TRP A 67 15.10 -28.76 2.81
CA TRP A 67 14.46 -27.58 2.23
C TRP A 67 15.32 -26.33 2.44
N TYR A 68 15.01 -25.28 1.68
CA TYR A 68 15.44 -23.94 2.01
C TYR A 68 14.46 -23.32 3.00
N GLU A 69 14.97 -22.70 4.06
CA GLU A 69 14.25 -21.65 4.77
C GLU A 69 14.62 -20.31 4.15
N TYR A 70 13.66 -19.39 4.09
CA TYR A 70 13.88 -18.05 3.55
C TYR A 70 13.61 -16.98 4.61
N ALA A 71 14.33 -15.87 4.52
CA ALA A 71 14.07 -14.67 5.29
C ALA A 71 14.13 -13.45 4.36
N ALA A 72 13.08 -12.63 4.41
CA ALA A 72 13.03 -11.34 3.73
C ALA A 72 13.36 -10.26 4.75
N VAL A 73 14.56 -9.70 4.64
CA VAL A 73 15.11 -8.72 5.60
C VAL A 73 14.97 -7.34 4.99
N VAL A 74 14.16 -6.46 5.58
CA VAL A 74 13.99 -5.10 5.07
C VAL A 74 15.36 -4.44 4.98
N SER A 75 15.67 -3.81 3.84
CA SER A 75 16.98 -3.26 3.50
C SER A 75 17.29 -1.97 4.27
N CYS A 76 17.31 -2.07 5.60
CA CYS A 76 17.65 -1.03 6.55
C CYS A 76 18.78 -1.51 7.46
N VAL A 77 19.69 -0.61 7.80
CA VAL A 77 20.80 -0.91 8.71
C VAL A 77 20.25 -1.33 10.08
N GLY A 78 20.68 -2.50 10.55
CA GLY A 78 20.27 -3.08 11.84
C GLY A 78 19.34 -4.28 11.72
N ASN A 79 18.76 -4.54 10.55
CA ASN A 79 17.95 -5.74 10.31
C ASN A 79 18.85 -6.95 10.02
N THR A 80 18.41 -8.12 10.47
CA THR A 80 19.08 -9.41 10.22
C THR A 80 18.05 -10.49 9.91
N PRO A 81 18.42 -11.67 9.38
CA PRO A 81 17.47 -12.77 9.19
C PRO A 81 16.73 -13.18 10.48
N GLU A 82 17.32 -13.00 11.65
CA GLU A 82 16.69 -13.26 12.94
C GLU A 82 15.74 -12.14 13.39
N ASN A 83 15.96 -10.91 12.92
CA ASN A 83 15.12 -9.75 13.19
C ASN A 83 14.90 -8.94 11.89
N PRO A 84 14.09 -9.46 10.95
CA PRO A 84 14.05 -8.97 9.57
C PRO A 84 13.46 -7.58 9.41
N GLU A 85 12.65 -7.14 10.38
CA GLU A 85 11.94 -5.86 10.36
C GLU A 85 12.18 -5.01 11.63
N LEU A 86 13.32 -5.19 12.29
CA LEU A 86 13.64 -4.45 13.52
C LEU A 86 13.62 -2.93 13.32
N VAL A 87 14.06 -2.48 12.14
CA VAL A 87 14.19 -1.08 11.73
C VAL A 87 13.44 -0.90 10.42
N ARG A 88 12.58 0.12 10.38
CA ARG A 88 11.94 0.62 9.15
C ARG A 88 12.63 1.90 8.71
N CYS A 89 12.90 2.01 7.42
CA CYS A 89 13.57 3.16 6.84
C CYS A 89 12.89 3.59 5.55
N VAL A 90 12.75 4.91 5.39
CA VAL A 90 12.05 5.53 4.25
C VAL A 90 12.69 5.14 2.92
N SER A 91 14.01 4.93 2.88
CA SER A 91 14.73 4.57 1.66
C SER A 91 14.30 3.23 1.07
N ALA A 92 14.14 2.19 1.89
CA ALA A 92 13.71 0.87 1.43
C ALA A 92 12.26 0.91 0.89
N GLU A 93 11.38 1.68 1.53
CA GLU A 93 10.01 1.87 1.08
C GLU A 93 9.93 2.68 -0.22
N GLN A 94 10.67 3.79 -0.31
CA GLN A 94 10.69 4.64 -1.49
C GLN A 94 11.25 3.92 -2.71
N TYR A 95 12.34 3.16 -2.55
CA TYR A 95 12.94 2.45 -3.67
C TYR A 95 11.93 1.60 -4.44
N CYS A 96 11.22 0.70 -3.76
CA CYS A 96 10.26 -0.18 -4.42
C CYS A 96 9.06 0.58 -4.99
N ARG A 97 8.58 1.64 -4.32
CA ARG A 97 7.54 2.52 -4.88
C ARG A 97 7.94 3.14 -6.21
N ASP A 98 9.19 3.58 -6.32
CA ASP A 98 9.69 4.29 -7.51
C ASP A 98 10.01 3.34 -8.67
N VAL A 99 10.68 2.20 -8.39
CA VAL A 99 11.15 1.29 -9.44
C VAL A 99 10.23 0.11 -9.73
N GLN A 100 9.34 -0.25 -8.79
CA GLN A 100 8.32 -1.30 -8.91
C GLN A 100 7.00 -0.86 -8.28
N PRO A 101 6.26 0.09 -8.88
CA PRO A 101 5.02 0.62 -8.30
C PRO A 101 3.95 -0.45 -7.99
N GLN A 102 4.01 -1.58 -8.69
CA GLN A 102 3.09 -2.72 -8.51
C GLN A 102 3.47 -3.63 -7.34
N SER A 103 4.61 -3.41 -6.69
CA SER A 103 5.09 -4.25 -5.59
C SER A 103 4.55 -3.84 -4.24
N GLU A 104 4.25 -4.82 -3.39
CA GLU A 104 3.50 -4.67 -2.13
C GLU A 104 4.38 -4.53 -0.87
N GLY A 105 5.70 -4.46 -0.99
CA GLY A 105 6.59 -4.42 0.17
C GLY A 105 7.76 -3.45 0.02
N PRO A 106 8.45 -3.12 1.13
CA PRO A 106 9.71 -2.40 1.06
C PRO A 106 10.75 -3.26 0.35
N LEU A 107 11.85 -2.63 -0.08
CA LEU A 107 13.02 -3.34 -0.57
C LEU A 107 13.52 -4.28 0.54
N SER A 108 13.49 -5.58 0.26
CA SER A 108 13.98 -6.60 1.18
C SER A 108 15.08 -7.43 0.55
N LEU A 109 16.14 -7.64 1.31
CA LEU A 109 17.19 -8.59 1.02
C LEU A 109 16.71 -10.00 1.34
N LEU A 110 16.89 -10.91 0.40
CA LEU A 110 16.52 -12.30 0.54
C LEU A 110 17.70 -13.13 0.99
N TYR A 111 17.50 -13.80 2.12
CA TYR A 111 18.40 -14.79 2.67
C TYR A 111 17.79 -16.17 2.54
N ARG A 112 18.64 -17.17 2.35
CA ARG A 112 18.25 -18.58 2.44
C ARG A 112 19.24 -19.37 3.28
N ARG A 113 18.79 -20.49 3.84
CA ARG A 113 19.66 -21.51 4.44
C ARG A 113 19.04 -22.89 4.23
N GLU A 114 19.87 -23.92 4.23
CA GLU A 114 19.41 -25.30 4.20
C GLU A 114 18.99 -25.73 5.60
N ALA A 115 17.89 -26.48 5.68
CA ALA A 115 17.37 -27.04 6.91
C ALA A 115 16.74 -28.43 6.64
N ASP A 116 16.68 -29.22 7.71
CA ASP A 116 15.97 -30.50 7.79
C ASP A 116 15.09 -30.55 9.05
N ASP A 117 14.49 -31.72 9.33
CA ASP A 117 13.65 -31.93 10.52
C ASP A 117 14.40 -31.70 11.85
N GLY A 118 15.74 -31.75 11.84
CA GLY A 118 16.61 -31.45 12.98
C GLY A 118 16.93 -29.96 13.14
N GLY A 119 16.59 -29.14 12.14
CA GLY A 119 16.75 -27.69 12.15
C GLY A 119 17.74 -27.18 11.10
N PRO A 120 18.28 -25.95 11.29
CA PRO A 120 19.17 -25.33 10.32
C PRO A 120 20.50 -26.06 10.17
N LEU A 121 20.89 -26.37 8.94
CA LEU A 121 22.14 -27.06 8.60
C LEU A 121 23.24 -26.08 8.17
N THR A 122 22.86 -24.97 7.54
CA THR A 122 23.78 -23.92 7.08
C THR A 122 23.49 -22.57 7.74
N PRO A 123 24.47 -21.67 7.83
CA PRO A 123 24.19 -20.28 8.15
C PRO A 123 23.33 -19.63 7.06
N TRP A 124 22.67 -18.52 7.40
CA TRP A 124 21.98 -17.67 6.43
C TRP A 124 22.95 -17.13 5.37
N GLN A 125 22.52 -17.21 4.12
CA GLN A 125 23.25 -16.65 2.99
C GLN A 125 22.32 -15.74 2.19
N HIS A 126 22.76 -14.51 1.97
CA HIS A 126 22.09 -13.61 1.04
C HIS A 126 22.21 -14.17 -0.38
N PHE A 127 21.11 -14.19 -1.13
CA PHE A 127 21.12 -14.69 -2.51
C PHE A 127 20.40 -13.80 -3.51
N SER A 128 19.47 -12.94 -3.07
CA SER A 128 18.74 -12.03 -3.96
C SER A 128 18.06 -10.90 -3.15
N HIS A 129 17.24 -10.09 -3.80
CA HIS A 129 16.35 -9.12 -3.15
C HIS A 129 14.98 -9.11 -3.85
N THR A 130 13.95 -8.64 -3.16
CA THR A 130 12.59 -8.51 -3.70
C THR A 130 11.93 -7.21 -3.26
N CYS A 131 10.96 -6.72 -4.03
CA CYS A 131 9.98 -5.74 -3.58
C CYS A 131 8.64 -6.40 -3.18
N TYR A 132 8.51 -7.71 -3.37
CA TYR A 132 7.33 -8.49 -3.01
C TYR A 132 7.57 -9.21 -1.66
N THR A 133 8.01 -8.46 -0.65
CA THR A 133 8.46 -8.97 0.66
C THR A 133 7.45 -9.94 1.29
N SER A 134 6.16 -9.61 1.25
CA SER A 134 5.10 -10.46 1.84
C SER A 134 4.77 -11.72 1.03
N HIS A 135 5.32 -11.88 -0.17
CA HIS A 135 5.14 -13.06 -1.03
C HIS A 135 6.30 -14.06 -0.90
N VAL A 136 7.27 -13.78 -0.03
CA VAL A 136 8.40 -14.68 0.24
C VAL A 136 7.89 -15.83 1.11
N PRO A 137 7.93 -17.08 0.63
CA PRO A 137 7.51 -18.23 1.43
C PRO A 137 8.48 -18.46 2.58
N PRO A 138 8.02 -18.95 3.75
CA PRO A 138 8.91 -19.19 4.89
C PRO A 138 9.93 -20.30 4.62
N ARG A 139 9.58 -21.26 3.74
CA ARG A 139 10.45 -22.36 3.31
C ARG A 139 9.98 -22.99 2.01
N SER A 140 10.81 -23.84 1.42
CA SER A 140 10.41 -24.73 0.33
C SER A 140 9.24 -25.63 0.76
N GLY A 141 8.29 -25.83 -0.14
CA GLY A 141 7.07 -26.60 0.07
C GLY A 141 6.01 -25.92 0.93
N ALA A 142 6.28 -24.72 1.47
CA ALA A 142 5.29 -23.94 2.20
C ALA A 142 4.59 -22.97 1.24
N GLU A 143 3.27 -22.90 1.36
CA GLU A 143 2.48 -21.83 0.77
C GLU A 143 2.62 -20.57 1.64
N VAL A 144 2.44 -19.40 1.01
CA VAL A 144 2.37 -18.13 1.74
C VAL A 144 0.94 -17.97 2.22
N GLU A 145 0.75 -17.93 3.53
CA GLU A 145 -0.56 -17.71 4.15
C GLU A 145 -0.92 -16.22 4.12
N LEU A 146 -2.21 -15.91 3.95
CA LEU A 146 -2.70 -14.54 4.09
C LEU A 146 -2.52 -14.04 5.54
N THR A 147 -1.87 -12.90 5.71
CA THR A 147 -1.64 -12.29 7.04
C THR A 147 -2.37 -10.95 7.18
N GLU A 148 -2.63 -10.54 8.43
CA GLU A 148 -3.21 -9.22 8.74
C GLU A 148 -2.33 -8.07 8.21
N ALA A 149 -1.00 -8.22 8.28
CA ALA A 149 -0.06 -7.22 7.77
C ALA A 149 -0.23 -6.98 6.26
N MET A 150 -0.52 -8.03 5.49
CA MET A 150 -0.79 -7.92 4.06
C MET A 150 -2.12 -7.20 3.78
N ILE A 151 -3.13 -7.45 4.61
CA ILE A 151 -4.42 -6.74 4.52
C ILE A 151 -4.26 -5.25 4.87
N ILE A 152 -3.49 -4.92 5.91
CA ILE A 152 -3.21 -3.53 6.30
C ILE A 152 -2.43 -2.80 5.20
N GLU A 153 -1.44 -3.45 4.60
CA GLU A 153 -0.69 -2.87 3.49
C GLU A 153 -1.58 -2.62 2.27
N GLN A 154 -2.45 -3.58 1.92
CA GLN A 154 -3.43 -3.38 0.86
C GLN A 154 -4.42 -2.27 1.21
N PHE A 155 -4.85 -2.16 2.47
CA PHE A 155 -5.71 -1.06 2.91
C PHE A 155 -5.06 0.30 2.64
N HIS A 156 -3.79 0.49 2.99
CA HIS A 156 -3.07 1.75 2.70
C HIS A 156 -2.85 2.02 1.20
N ARG A 157 -2.98 1.01 0.34
CA ARG A 157 -2.89 1.12 -1.11
C ARG A 157 -4.23 1.31 -1.80
N THR A 158 -5.34 1.14 -1.07
CA THR A 158 -6.67 1.38 -1.59
C THR A 158 -6.71 2.80 -2.15
N ALA A 159 -7.22 2.96 -3.37
CA ALA A 159 -7.40 4.25 -3.99
C ALA A 159 -8.61 4.96 -3.35
N PHE A 160 -8.47 5.45 -2.11
CA PHE A 160 -9.55 6.14 -1.41
C PHE A 160 -10.03 7.36 -2.20
N ALA A 161 -11.34 7.61 -2.17
CA ALA A 161 -11.89 8.84 -2.70
C ALA A 161 -11.34 10.04 -1.91
N LEU A 162 -10.88 11.07 -2.62
CA LEU A 162 -10.40 12.29 -1.97
C LEU A 162 -11.62 13.13 -1.58
N PRO A 163 -11.79 13.52 -0.30
CA PRO A 163 -12.94 14.32 0.11
C PRO A 163 -12.92 15.67 -0.62
N THR A 164 -14.08 16.13 -1.06
CA THR A 164 -14.23 17.45 -1.70
C THR A 164 -15.09 18.35 -0.82
N ALA A 165 -14.80 19.64 -0.83
CA ALA A 165 -15.65 20.63 -0.19
C ALA A 165 -16.72 21.09 -1.18
N SER A 166 -17.94 21.24 -0.66
CA SER A 166 -19.05 21.93 -1.31
C SER A 166 -19.37 23.13 -0.44
N LEU A 167 -19.35 24.33 -1.05
CA LEU A 167 -19.42 25.60 -0.34
C LEU A 167 -20.70 26.34 -0.68
N GLN A 168 -21.29 26.99 0.32
CA GLN A 168 -22.34 27.97 0.07
C GLN A 168 -21.97 29.33 0.66
N PRO A 169 -22.06 30.42 -0.15
CA PRO A 169 -22.67 30.49 -1.49
C PRO A 169 -21.92 29.73 -2.62
N GLU A 170 -22.67 29.14 -3.56
CA GLU A 170 -22.15 28.22 -4.60
C GLU A 170 -21.23 28.88 -5.64
N ASP A 171 -21.19 30.21 -5.69
CA ASP A 171 -20.39 30.94 -6.67
C ASP A 171 -18.92 31.11 -6.26
N ASN A 172 -18.46 30.33 -5.27
CA ASN A 172 -17.12 30.39 -4.69
C ASN A 172 -16.73 31.82 -4.28
N ARG A 173 -17.72 32.58 -3.81
CA ARG A 173 -17.55 33.93 -3.28
C ARG A 173 -18.22 34.04 -1.93
N ALA A 174 -17.48 34.58 -0.98
CA ALA A 174 -17.98 34.86 0.35
C ALA A 174 -17.88 36.35 0.64
N LEU A 175 -18.66 36.85 1.60
CA LEU A 175 -18.46 38.17 2.17
C LEU A 175 -17.81 38.03 3.54
N VAL A 176 -16.94 38.97 3.88
CA VAL A 176 -16.39 39.06 5.23
C VAL A 176 -17.50 39.13 6.28
N ASN A 177 -17.32 38.44 7.40
CA ASN A 177 -18.26 38.36 8.53
C ASN A 177 -19.67 37.83 8.15
N LEU A 178 -19.78 37.03 7.08
CA LEU A 178 -20.97 36.22 6.81
C LEU A 178 -20.56 34.74 6.82
N PRO A 179 -21.45 33.85 7.33
CA PRO A 179 -21.16 32.43 7.40
C PRO A 179 -21.08 31.83 5.99
N VAL A 180 -20.00 31.11 5.74
CA VAL A 180 -19.85 30.17 4.64
C VAL A 180 -20.14 28.79 5.19
N TYR A 181 -21.01 28.05 4.51
CA TYR A 181 -21.37 26.68 4.88
C TYR A 181 -20.50 25.69 4.11
N PHE A 182 -20.02 24.66 4.80
CA PHE A 182 -19.17 23.62 4.23
C PHE A 182 -19.90 22.28 4.31
N ALA A 183 -19.88 21.52 3.22
CA ALA A 183 -20.30 20.13 3.18
C ALA A 183 -19.18 19.28 2.57
N LEU A 184 -18.96 18.11 3.16
CA LEU A 184 -18.11 17.07 2.62
C LEU A 184 -18.88 16.29 1.56
N GLU A 185 -18.33 16.25 0.36
CA GLU A 185 -18.84 15.43 -0.75
C GLU A 185 -17.76 14.47 -1.24
N TRP A 186 -18.20 13.30 -1.70
CA TRP A 186 -17.33 12.29 -2.29
C TRP A 186 -17.37 12.36 -3.82
N PRO A 187 -16.21 12.38 -4.50
CA PRO A 187 -16.16 12.28 -5.95
C PRO A 187 -16.45 10.85 -6.42
N GLU A 188 -16.74 10.68 -7.71
CA GLU A 188 -16.82 9.35 -8.34
C GLU A 188 -15.45 8.64 -8.45
N GLU A 189 -14.35 9.38 -8.33
CA GLU A 189 -12.99 8.83 -8.42
C GLU A 189 -12.51 8.33 -7.06
N GLY A 190 -12.06 7.06 -7.03
CA GLY A 190 -11.62 6.37 -5.83
C GLY A 190 -12.77 5.65 -5.12
N PHE A 191 -12.47 5.05 -3.97
CA PHE A 191 -13.43 4.31 -3.15
C PHE A 191 -13.91 5.17 -1.97
N GLU A 192 -15.18 5.55 -1.99
CA GLU A 192 -15.81 6.27 -0.88
C GLU A 192 -16.22 5.32 0.26
N PRO A 193 -16.58 5.83 1.45
CA PRO A 193 -17.10 5.00 2.52
C PRO A 193 -18.27 4.11 2.08
N GLY A 194 -18.12 2.79 2.25
CA GLY A 194 -19.13 1.80 1.89
C GLY A 194 -18.93 1.11 0.54
N GLU A 195 -18.11 1.66 -0.36
CA GLU A 195 -17.72 0.99 -1.60
C GLU A 195 -16.70 -0.12 -1.35
N VAL A 196 -16.50 -1.02 -2.32
CA VAL A 196 -15.67 -2.21 -2.13
C VAL A 196 -14.58 -2.29 -3.18
N ASP A 197 -13.33 -2.16 -2.73
CA ASP A 197 -12.13 -2.54 -3.48
C ASP A 197 -11.94 -4.06 -3.39
N THR A 198 -11.67 -4.72 -4.51
CA THR A 198 -11.49 -6.18 -4.57
C THR A 198 -10.18 -6.50 -5.23
N THR A 199 -9.34 -7.23 -4.52
CA THR A 199 -8.03 -7.68 -5.01
C THR A 199 -7.80 -9.15 -4.66
N THR A 200 -6.69 -9.70 -5.15
CA THR A 200 -6.23 -11.05 -4.80
C THR A 200 -4.89 -10.95 -4.10
N ILE A 201 -4.81 -11.45 -2.86
CA ILE A 201 -3.59 -11.49 -2.07
C ILE A 201 -3.26 -12.95 -1.77
N VAL A 202 -2.10 -13.42 -2.22
CA VAL A 202 -1.63 -14.81 -2.06
C VAL A 202 -2.71 -15.87 -2.35
N GLY A 203 -3.48 -15.65 -3.43
CA GLY A 203 -4.51 -16.58 -3.90
C GLY A 203 -5.88 -16.43 -3.23
N HIS A 204 -6.01 -15.56 -2.22
CA HIS A 204 -7.29 -15.25 -1.58
C HIS A 204 -7.95 -14.02 -2.19
N GLU A 205 -9.26 -14.06 -2.37
CA GLU A 205 -10.03 -12.86 -2.68
C GLU A 205 -10.12 -12.00 -1.41
N VAL A 206 -9.57 -10.79 -1.48
CA VAL A 206 -9.61 -9.82 -0.39
C VAL A 206 -10.42 -8.63 -0.84
N ARG A 207 -11.49 -8.34 -0.09
CA ARG A 207 -12.40 -7.23 -0.33
C ARG A 207 -12.23 -6.21 0.78
N ILE A 208 -11.88 -4.99 0.46
CA ILE A 208 -11.70 -3.88 1.40
C ILE A 208 -12.83 -2.88 1.21
N ARG A 209 -13.46 -2.47 2.31
CA ARG A 209 -14.51 -1.46 2.34
C ARG A 209 -14.07 -0.29 3.21
N PRO A 210 -13.85 0.91 2.63
CA PRO A 210 -13.56 2.11 3.41
C PRO A 210 -14.69 2.45 4.38
N VAL A 211 -14.33 3.03 5.52
CA VAL A 211 -15.28 3.50 6.55
C VAL A 211 -14.90 4.91 6.96
N PHE A 212 -15.86 5.83 6.91
CA PHE A 212 -15.68 7.18 7.43
C PHE A 212 -15.55 7.15 8.95
N GLN A 213 -14.49 7.74 9.51
CA GLN A 213 -14.36 7.94 10.96
C GLN A 213 -14.66 9.38 11.35
N ASP A 214 -13.87 10.32 10.80
CA ASP A 214 -13.99 11.74 11.09
C ASP A 214 -13.37 12.61 9.99
N ALA A 215 -13.69 13.89 10.01
CA ALA A 215 -13.17 14.91 9.11
C ALA A 215 -12.64 16.12 9.89
N THR A 216 -11.62 16.77 9.31
CA THR A 216 -11.12 18.08 9.70
C THR A 216 -11.27 19.04 8.53
N TYR A 217 -12.00 20.13 8.74
CA TYR A 217 -12.24 21.20 7.78
C TYR A 217 -11.19 22.28 8.00
N SER A 218 -10.31 22.51 7.03
CA SER A 218 -9.35 23.61 7.04
C SER A 218 -9.89 24.74 6.20
N PHE A 219 -10.04 25.94 6.75
CA PHE A 219 -10.74 27.04 6.07
C PHE A 219 -9.84 27.89 5.16
N GLY A 220 -8.54 27.61 5.12
CA GLY A 220 -7.57 28.26 4.23
C GLY A 220 -7.03 29.60 4.72
N ASP A 221 -7.49 30.10 5.88
CA ASP A 221 -7.01 31.33 6.53
C ASP A 221 -6.19 31.06 7.81
N GLY A 222 -5.78 29.81 8.02
CA GLY A 222 -5.07 29.33 9.20
C GLY A 222 -5.99 28.82 10.32
N THR A 223 -7.31 28.84 10.13
CA THR A 223 -8.28 28.25 11.06
C THR A 223 -8.86 26.93 10.54
N SER A 224 -9.37 26.11 11.46
CA SER A 224 -9.94 24.79 11.16
C SER A 224 -11.01 24.39 12.16
N GLU A 225 -11.88 23.46 11.76
CA GLU A 225 -12.86 22.78 12.62
C GLU A 225 -12.71 21.25 12.52
N GLY A 226 -12.85 20.57 13.66
CA GLY A 226 -12.70 19.12 13.77
C GLY A 226 -11.50 18.69 14.63
N PRO A 227 -11.19 17.37 14.70
CA PRO A 227 -11.90 16.27 14.03
C PRO A 227 -13.37 16.13 14.46
N THR A 228 -14.26 15.84 13.52
CA THR A 228 -15.71 15.69 13.76
C THR A 228 -16.32 14.59 12.89
N ALA A 229 -17.39 13.95 13.37
CA ALA A 229 -18.17 13.01 12.58
C ALA A 229 -19.21 13.71 11.67
N SER A 230 -19.34 15.04 11.75
CA SER A 230 -20.23 15.79 10.86
C SER A 230 -19.64 15.91 9.45
N MET A 231 -20.48 15.61 8.47
CA MET A 231 -20.21 15.88 7.05
C MET A 231 -20.58 17.32 6.65
N GLY A 232 -20.95 18.17 7.62
CA GLY A 232 -21.39 19.52 7.34
C GLY A 232 -22.78 19.54 6.71
N GLY A 233 -23.00 20.54 5.86
CA GLY A 233 -24.24 20.65 5.13
C GLY A 233 -24.42 22.03 4.51
N THR A 234 -25.49 22.16 3.74
CA THR A 234 -25.87 23.41 3.09
C THR A 234 -26.69 24.31 4.00
N TYR A 235 -26.77 25.60 3.68
CA TYR A 235 -27.70 26.51 4.34
C TYR A 235 -29.16 26.01 4.21
N PRO A 236 -30.02 26.17 5.23
CA PRO A 236 -29.75 26.80 6.52
C PRO A 236 -29.26 25.85 7.62
N ASP A 237 -29.31 24.54 7.37
CA ASP A 237 -29.22 23.51 8.41
C ASP A 237 -27.80 22.95 8.60
N GLY A 238 -26.85 23.27 7.70
CA GLY A 238 -25.46 22.86 7.83
C GLY A 238 -24.83 23.37 9.12
N ASP A 239 -24.06 22.50 9.77
CA ASP A 239 -23.48 22.73 11.09
C ASP A 239 -22.00 23.11 11.07
N ILE A 240 -21.30 22.85 9.96
CA ILE A 240 -19.93 23.33 9.72
C ILE A 240 -19.99 24.65 8.97
N THR A 241 -19.60 25.72 9.67
CA THR A 241 -19.62 27.08 9.13
C THR A 241 -18.38 27.87 9.52
N HIS A 242 -17.97 28.81 8.67
CA HIS A 242 -16.88 29.72 8.98
C HIS A 242 -17.15 31.15 8.52
N GLU A 243 -16.73 32.13 9.32
CA GLU A 243 -16.81 33.55 9.00
C GLU A 243 -15.41 34.12 8.77
N TYR A 244 -15.13 34.56 7.55
CA TYR A 244 -13.84 35.15 7.21
C TYR A 244 -13.74 36.60 7.70
N ALA A 245 -12.69 36.91 8.46
CA ALA A 245 -12.47 38.24 9.04
C ALA A 245 -11.85 39.25 8.05
N SER A 246 -11.23 38.77 6.97
CA SER A 246 -10.52 39.61 5.98
C SER A 246 -10.83 39.15 4.56
N SER A 247 -10.86 40.10 3.62
CA SER A 247 -11.00 39.80 2.20
C SER A 247 -9.69 39.28 1.60
N GLY A 248 -9.79 38.39 0.62
CA GLY A 248 -8.66 37.79 -0.07
C GLY A 248 -9.04 36.47 -0.72
N GLU A 249 -8.08 35.83 -1.39
CA GLU A 249 -8.22 34.46 -1.88
C GLU A 249 -7.79 33.49 -0.77
N VAL A 250 -8.60 32.47 -0.53
CA VAL A 250 -8.32 31.37 0.40
C VAL A 250 -8.59 30.04 -0.29
N GLY A 251 -7.99 28.97 0.24
CA GLY A 251 -8.14 27.61 -0.28
C GLY A 251 -8.59 26.65 0.81
N PRO A 252 -9.87 26.64 1.21
CA PRO A 252 -10.40 25.63 2.12
C PRO A 252 -10.22 24.21 1.57
N SER A 253 -9.99 23.25 2.45
CA SER A 253 -9.85 21.83 2.14
C SER A 253 -10.39 20.98 3.29
N ILE A 254 -10.69 19.71 3.00
CA ILE A 254 -11.15 18.75 4.02
C ILE A 254 -10.13 17.61 4.07
N THR A 255 -9.76 17.18 5.28
CA THR A 255 -8.99 15.96 5.50
C THR A 255 -9.88 14.95 6.21
N VAL A 256 -9.94 13.72 5.70
CA VAL A 256 -10.74 12.65 6.30
C VAL A 256 -9.83 11.57 6.86
N THR A 257 -10.16 11.11 8.07
CA THR A 257 -9.65 9.87 8.63
C THR A 257 -10.51 8.70 8.18
N TYR A 258 -9.93 7.82 7.38
CA TYR A 258 -10.53 6.55 6.98
C TYR A 258 -10.15 5.42 7.93
N GLY A 259 -11.13 4.60 8.27
CA GLY A 259 -10.93 3.20 8.64
C GLY A 259 -11.28 2.28 7.49
N GLY A 260 -11.23 0.98 7.75
CA GLY A 260 -11.65 -0.02 6.77
C GLY A 260 -12.20 -1.28 7.42
N GLU A 261 -12.95 -2.02 6.62
CA GLU A 261 -13.36 -3.39 6.89
C GLU A 261 -12.85 -4.30 5.78
N VAL A 262 -12.58 -5.56 6.12
CA VAL A 262 -12.12 -6.60 5.20
C VAL A 262 -13.09 -7.78 5.20
N SER A 263 -13.30 -8.37 4.03
CA SER A 263 -13.92 -9.68 3.83
C SER A 263 -12.99 -10.54 2.98
N VAL A 264 -12.72 -11.76 3.43
CA VAL A 264 -11.81 -12.71 2.76
C VAL A 264 -12.61 -13.90 2.25
N ASP A 265 -12.44 -14.25 0.98
CA ASP A 265 -13.09 -15.38 0.29
C ASP A 265 -14.62 -15.43 0.49
N GLY A 266 -15.27 -14.27 0.43
CA GLY A 266 -16.71 -14.14 0.65
C GLY A 266 -17.18 -14.33 2.10
N GLY A 267 -16.25 -14.31 3.07
CA GLY A 267 -16.53 -14.36 4.50
C GLY A 267 -17.22 -13.09 5.03
N GLY A 268 -17.49 -13.08 6.33
CA GLY A 268 -18.05 -11.90 7.01
C GLY A 268 -17.08 -10.71 7.00
N TRP A 269 -17.62 -9.50 7.13
CA TRP A 269 -16.81 -8.29 7.29
C TRP A 269 -16.22 -8.20 8.69
N SER A 270 -14.95 -7.84 8.78
CA SER A 270 -14.24 -7.54 10.03
C SER A 270 -13.47 -6.23 9.92
N THR A 271 -13.34 -5.49 11.01
CA THR A 271 -12.56 -4.23 11.04
C THR A 271 -11.08 -4.48 10.78
N ILE A 272 -10.48 -3.66 9.92
CA ILE A 272 -9.03 -3.59 9.73
C ILE A 272 -8.46 -2.72 10.86
N PRO A 273 -7.47 -3.18 11.65
CA PRO A 273 -6.92 -2.42 12.77
C PRO A 273 -5.92 -1.35 12.31
N ALA A 274 -6.31 -0.53 11.33
CA ALA A 274 -5.51 0.55 10.77
C ALA A 274 -6.40 1.72 10.34
N THR A 275 -5.82 2.91 10.28
CA THR A 275 -6.46 4.13 9.77
C THR A 275 -5.51 4.91 8.87
N ILE A 276 -6.05 5.76 8.01
CA ILE A 276 -5.28 6.63 7.13
C ILE A 276 -5.96 7.99 6.98
N GLU A 277 -5.18 9.07 6.99
CA GLU A 277 -5.67 10.43 6.72
C GLU A 277 -5.48 10.77 5.24
N ILE A 278 -6.56 11.19 4.58
CA ILE A 278 -6.56 11.59 3.17
C ILE A 278 -7.05 13.03 3.07
N SER A 279 -6.19 13.91 2.55
CA SER A 279 -6.52 15.31 2.30
C SER A 279 -7.07 15.51 0.89
N GLY A 280 -8.20 16.18 0.81
CA GLY A 280 -8.82 16.65 -0.43
C GLY A 280 -8.08 17.84 -1.06
N PRO A 281 -8.38 18.15 -2.34
CA PRO A 281 -7.87 19.35 -2.98
C PRO A 281 -8.40 20.62 -2.30
N ALA A 282 -7.59 21.68 -2.31
CA ALA A 282 -8.05 22.99 -1.88
C ALA A 282 -9.03 23.59 -2.91
N GLN A 283 -10.19 24.05 -2.44
CA GLN A 283 -11.18 24.73 -3.26
C GLN A 283 -10.95 26.24 -3.23
N PRO A 284 -10.73 26.90 -4.38
CA PRO A 284 -10.57 28.35 -4.41
C PRO A 284 -11.83 29.08 -3.95
N LEU A 285 -11.69 30.02 -3.01
CA LEU A 285 -12.76 30.87 -2.51
C LEU A 285 -12.29 32.33 -2.46
N GLU A 286 -13.05 33.23 -3.08
CA GLU A 286 -12.80 34.67 -3.03
C GLU A 286 -13.64 35.32 -1.94
N VAL A 287 -12.99 35.85 -0.91
CA VAL A 287 -13.64 36.59 0.17
C VAL A 287 -13.64 38.08 -0.15
N LEU A 288 -14.83 38.66 -0.25
CA LEU A 288 -15.07 40.03 -0.67
C LEU A 288 -15.54 40.92 0.48
N THR A 289 -15.37 42.25 0.30
CA THR A 289 -16.00 43.25 1.16
C THR A 289 -17.22 43.85 0.47
N SER A 290 -18.31 44.05 1.21
CA SER A 290 -19.44 44.84 0.74
C SER A 290 -19.28 46.31 1.13
N ARG A 291 -19.63 47.23 0.23
CA ARG A 291 -19.71 48.66 0.51
C ARG A 291 -21.14 49.14 0.29
N ASN A 292 -21.84 49.43 1.38
CA ASN A 292 -23.14 50.08 1.30
C ASN A 292 -23.00 51.54 0.86
N ARG A 293 -23.81 51.95 -0.12
CA ARG A 293 -24.00 53.36 -0.51
C ARG A 293 -25.48 53.67 -0.52
N LEU A 294 -25.86 54.71 0.21
CA LEU A 294 -27.22 55.26 0.15
C LEU A 294 -27.39 56.00 -1.19
N ARG A 295 -28.37 55.60 -2.00
CA ARG A 295 -28.83 56.39 -3.15
C ARG A 295 -29.98 57.26 -2.65
N GLY A 296 -29.83 58.58 -2.74
CA GLY A 296 -30.93 59.52 -2.52
C GLY A 296 -31.75 59.64 -3.80
N ASP A 297 -33.07 59.49 -3.67
CA ASP A 297 -34.06 59.78 -4.73
C ASP A 297 -34.30 61.28 -4.87
#